data_AF-A0A1I4XXS5-F1
#
_entry.id   AF-A0A1I4XXS5-F1
#
_cell.length_a   1.000
_cell.length_b   1.000
_cell.length_c   1.000
_cell.angle_alpha   90.00
_cell.angle_beta   90.00
_cell.angle_gamma   90.00
#
_symmetry.space_group_name_H-M   'P 1'
#
loop_
_entity.id
_entity.type
_entity.pdbx_description
1 polymer ?
#
loop_
_entity_poly.entity_id
_entity_poly.type
_entity_poly.pdbx_seq_one_letter_code
_entity_poly.pdbx_strand_id
1 'polypeptide(L)'
;MLPAREGRRIDWEAELAVVIGRRCRRVPAERAREVVAGWTIADDISARDRLYRDAPLAPPFGFDWFEAKAEDTSFPMGPGITPDWLVGDPQDLAIRLRVNGETKQDASTADMVCGVWDLIAAASEVATLEPGDVIATGTPAGVGGPRGEFLAPGDEVTVEIEHVGVLRHTVVDSA
;
A
#
# COMPACT_ATOMS: atom_id res chain seq x y z
N MET A 1 14.08 6.38 -1.43
CA MET A 1 15.09 7.28 -0.84
C MET A 1 14.68 7.53 0.60
N LEU A 2 15.60 7.34 1.55
CA LEU A 2 15.35 7.71 2.93
C LEU A 2 15.54 9.22 3.09
N PRO A 3 14.70 9.88 3.88
CA PRO A 3 14.81 11.30 4.14
C PRO A 3 16.06 11.61 4.98
N ALA A 4 16.75 12.72 4.65
CA ALA A 4 17.90 13.26 5.38
C ALA A 4 17.50 13.88 6.73
N ARG A 5 17.05 13.03 7.68
CA ARG A 5 16.78 13.43 9.06
C ARG A 5 17.19 12.34 10.04
N GLU A 6 17.59 12.77 11.23
CA GLU A 6 17.93 11.88 12.34
C GLU A 6 16.67 11.24 12.93
N GLY A 7 16.80 10.01 13.47
CA GLY A 7 15.70 9.33 14.14
C GLY A 7 14.55 8.86 13.23
N ARG A 8 14.77 8.84 11.91
CA ARG A 8 13.79 8.33 10.93
C ARG A 8 13.35 6.91 11.25
N ARG A 9 12.04 6.66 11.19
CA ARG A 9 11.42 5.34 11.43
C ARG A 9 10.59 4.97 10.21
N ILE A 10 11.28 4.57 9.15
CA ILE A 10 10.65 4.26 7.85
C ILE A 10 10.28 2.78 7.83
N ASP A 11 9.00 2.52 7.59
CA ASP A 11 8.38 1.20 7.71
C ASP A 11 7.85 0.72 6.35
N TRP A 12 7.73 -0.59 6.19
CA TRP A 12 7.21 -1.26 4.99
C TRP A 12 5.74 -1.66 5.18
N GLU A 13 4.98 -1.67 4.10
CA GLU A 13 3.57 -2.06 4.09
C GLU A 13 3.21 -2.71 2.75
N ALA A 14 3.33 -4.03 2.63
CA ALA A 14 2.93 -4.77 1.43
C ALA A 14 1.42 -4.65 1.17
N GLU A 15 1.03 -4.20 -0.02
CA GLU A 15 -0.37 -4.08 -0.38
C GLU A 15 -0.69 -4.61 -1.79
N LEU A 16 -1.84 -5.26 -1.91
CA LEU A 16 -2.54 -5.32 -3.19
C LEU A 16 -3.08 -3.93 -3.50
N ALA A 17 -2.93 -3.47 -4.73
CA ALA A 17 -3.50 -2.21 -5.19
C ALA A 17 -4.36 -2.44 -6.44
N VAL A 18 -5.53 -1.80 -6.46
CA VAL A 18 -6.44 -1.85 -7.59
C VAL A 18 -6.34 -0.58 -8.42
N VAL A 19 -6.27 -0.73 -9.75
CA VAL A 19 -6.25 0.38 -10.70
C VAL A 19 -7.64 0.53 -11.32
N ILE A 20 -8.22 1.72 -11.21
CA ILE A 20 -9.51 2.04 -11.80
C ILE A 20 -9.37 2.23 -13.31
N GLY A 21 -10.21 1.55 -14.09
CA GLY A 21 -10.22 1.61 -15.56
C GLY A 21 -11.38 2.41 -16.13
N ARG A 22 -12.44 2.64 -15.34
CA ARG A 22 -13.63 3.35 -15.78
C ARG A 22 -14.08 4.33 -14.72
N ARG A 23 -14.34 5.58 -15.14
CA ARG A 23 -14.89 6.63 -14.26
C ARG A 23 -16.14 6.11 -13.55
N CYS A 24 -16.22 6.26 -12.23
CA CYS A 24 -17.39 5.84 -11.46
C CYS A 24 -17.66 6.73 -10.25
N ARG A 25 -18.90 6.68 -9.76
CA ARG A 25 -19.36 7.36 -8.53
C ARG A 25 -20.51 6.56 -7.93
N ARG A 26 -20.45 6.29 -6.63
CA ARG A 26 -21.44 5.47 -5.90
C ARG A 26 -21.72 4.14 -6.62
N VAL A 27 -20.66 3.46 -7.08
CA VAL A 27 -20.80 2.12 -7.65
C VAL A 27 -21.04 1.15 -6.49
N PRO A 28 -22.08 0.29 -6.55
CA PRO A 28 -22.29 -0.70 -5.51
C PRO A 28 -21.24 -1.81 -5.60
N ALA A 29 -20.90 -2.44 -4.48
CA ALA A 29 -19.82 -3.43 -4.38
C ALA A 29 -19.96 -4.58 -5.38
N GLU A 30 -21.19 -5.05 -5.64
CA GLU A 30 -21.48 -6.15 -6.58
C GLU A 30 -21.13 -5.80 -8.03
N ARG A 31 -20.96 -4.50 -8.34
CA ARG A 31 -20.58 -3.99 -9.67
C ARG A 31 -19.19 -3.35 -9.69
N ALA A 32 -18.47 -3.34 -8.56
CA ALA A 32 -17.16 -2.71 -8.45
C ALA A 32 -16.14 -3.33 -9.42
N ARG A 33 -16.20 -4.65 -9.65
CA ARG A 33 -15.33 -5.34 -10.61
C ARG A 33 -15.40 -4.76 -12.03
N GLU A 34 -16.57 -4.24 -12.45
CA GLU A 34 -16.74 -3.68 -13.79
C GLU A 34 -15.97 -2.38 -14.05
N VAL A 35 -15.44 -1.74 -13.00
CA VAL A 35 -14.72 -0.47 -13.12
C VAL A 35 -13.20 -0.64 -12.99
N VAL A 36 -12.72 -1.86 -12.76
CA VAL A 36 -11.30 -2.18 -12.56
C VAL A 36 -10.58 -2.37 -13.89
N ALA A 37 -9.42 -1.73 -14.05
CA ALA A 37 -8.48 -2.00 -15.15
C ALA A 37 -7.62 -3.23 -14.86
N GLY A 38 -7.19 -3.37 -13.60
CA GLY A 38 -6.36 -4.48 -13.15
C GLY A 38 -5.74 -4.21 -11.79
N TRP A 39 -4.70 -4.96 -11.50
CA TRP A 39 -4.09 -5.11 -10.19
C TRP A 39 -2.60 -4.82 -10.27
N THR A 40 -2.05 -4.21 -9.23
CA THR A 40 -0.60 -4.00 -9.08
C THR A 40 -0.22 -4.24 -7.64
N ILE A 41 1.09 -4.29 -7.38
CA ILE A 41 1.64 -4.33 -6.03
C ILE A 41 2.03 -2.90 -5.64
N ALA A 42 1.77 -2.55 -4.39
CA ALA A 42 2.30 -1.35 -3.77
C ALA A 42 3.04 -1.70 -2.47
N ASP A 43 4.01 -0.87 -2.12
CA ASP A 43 4.60 -0.82 -0.78
C ASP A 43 4.28 0.57 -0.19
N ASP A 44 3.35 0.64 0.76
CA ASP A 44 2.88 1.90 1.35
C ASP A 44 3.82 2.39 2.48
N ILE A 45 5.02 2.79 2.05
CA ILE A 45 6.12 3.16 2.94
C ILE A 45 5.68 4.26 3.91
N SER A 46 5.88 3.99 5.19
CA SER A 46 5.35 4.83 6.26
C SER A 46 6.45 5.38 7.16
N ALA A 47 6.58 6.71 7.22
CA ALA A 47 7.39 7.42 8.20
C ALA A 47 6.69 7.45 9.57
N ARG A 48 6.93 6.43 10.40
CA ARG A 48 6.34 6.30 11.74
C ARG A 48 6.81 7.37 12.73
N ASP A 49 7.89 8.07 12.42
CA ASP A 49 8.34 9.25 13.16
C ASP A 49 7.54 10.51 12.82
N ARG A 50 6.77 10.52 11.72
CA ARG A 50 5.94 11.65 11.28
C ARG A 50 4.43 11.44 11.39
N LEU A 51 4.00 10.25 11.80
CA LEU A 51 2.58 9.92 11.94
C LEU A 51 1.84 10.86 12.91
N TYR A 52 2.52 11.34 13.94
CA TYR A 52 1.95 12.26 14.92
C TYR A 52 2.59 13.64 14.80
N ARG A 53 1.76 14.69 14.85
CA ARG A 53 2.24 16.07 14.96
C ARG A 53 2.81 16.32 16.36
N ASP A 54 3.95 17.00 16.43
CA ASP A 54 4.55 17.40 17.71
C ASP A 54 3.67 18.39 18.50
N ALA A 55 2.98 19.29 17.80
CA ALA A 55 2.13 20.32 18.37
C ALA A 55 0.78 20.42 17.64
N PRO A 56 -0.15 19.48 17.86
CA PRO A 56 -1.45 19.51 17.19
C PRO A 56 -2.33 20.64 17.73
N LEU A 57 -3.07 21.31 16.84
CA LEU A 57 -4.01 22.38 17.20
C LEU A 57 -5.15 21.88 18.10
N ALA A 58 -5.56 20.63 17.94
CA ALA A 58 -6.56 19.93 18.74
C ALA A 58 -6.45 18.40 18.52
N PRO A 59 -7.04 17.54 19.38
CA PRO A 59 -6.91 16.08 19.27
C PRO A 59 -7.25 15.50 17.88
N PRO A 60 -8.28 15.97 17.14
CA PRO A 60 -8.55 15.47 15.79
C PRO A 60 -7.43 15.72 14.77
N PHE A 61 -6.54 16.67 15.03
CA PHE A 61 -5.39 17.00 14.19
C PHE A 61 -4.09 16.34 14.68
N GLY A 62 -4.19 15.33 15.55
CA GLY A 62 -3.03 14.62 16.09
C GLY A 62 -2.26 13.83 15.03
N PHE A 63 -2.96 13.23 14.08
CA PHE A 63 -2.36 12.44 13.00
C PHE A 63 -2.05 13.28 11.77
N ASP A 64 -0.90 13.02 11.14
CA ASP A 64 -0.56 13.55 9.82
C ASP A 64 -0.27 12.39 8.85
N TRP A 65 -1.32 11.89 8.20
CA TRP A 65 -1.19 10.84 7.19
C TRP A 65 -0.44 11.30 5.95
N PHE A 66 -0.52 12.60 5.63
CA PHE A 66 0.15 13.13 4.45
C PHE A 66 1.66 13.15 4.70
N GLU A 67 2.11 13.74 5.81
CA GLU A 67 3.55 13.76 6.14
C GLU A 67 4.10 12.34 6.36
N ALA A 68 3.30 11.41 6.89
CA ALA A 68 3.76 10.05 7.13
C ALA A 68 3.86 9.16 5.89
N LYS A 69 3.16 9.47 4.79
CA LYS A 69 3.05 8.57 3.62
C LYS A 69 3.29 9.23 2.27
N ALA A 70 3.51 10.55 2.22
CA ALA A 70 3.66 11.30 0.96
C ALA A 70 5.06 11.90 0.75
N GLU A 71 6.08 11.39 1.45
CA GLU A 71 7.46 11.75 1.15
C GLU A 71 7.88 11.21 -0.24
N ASP A 72 8.82 11.87 -0.91
CA ASP A 72 9.27 11.41 -2.23
C ASP A 72 9.70 9.94 -2.16
N THR A 73 9.26 9.15 -3.16
CA THR A 73 9.53 7.70 -3.29
C THR A 73 8.86 6.78 -2.25
N SER A 74 7.93 7.28 -1.42
CA SER A 74 7.22 6.48 -0.40
C SER A 74 6.12 5.54 -0.93
N PHE A 75 5.89 5.53 -2.24
CA PHE A 75 4.86 4.66 -2.83
C PHE A 75 5.39 3.88 -4.05
N PRO A 76 6.39 2.99 -3.89
CA PRO A 76 6.82 2.09 -4.95
C PRO A 76 5.64 1.24 -5.43
N MET A 77 5.43 1.22 -6.75
CA MET A 77 4.40 0.41 -7.39
C MET A 77 4.97 -0.35 -8.58
N GLY A 78 4.47 -1.56 -8.82
CA GLY A 78 4.82 -2.34 -10.00
C GLY A 78 4.61 -3.84 -9.81
N PRO A 79 5.25 -4.68 -10.64
CA PRO A 79 6.12 -4.32 -11.78
C PRO A 79 5.35 -3.82 -13.01
N GLY A 80 4.02 -3.85 -12.98
CA GLY A 80 3.11 -3.40 -14.02
C GLY A 80 1.67 -3.61 -13.55
N ILE A 81 0.71 -3.45 -14.45
CA ILE A 81 -0.70 -3.70 -14.14
C ILE A 81 -1.09 -5.06 -14.72
N THR A 82 -1.47 -5.98 -13.84
CA THR A 82 -1.97 -7.32 -14.20
C THR A 82 -3.47 -7.24 -14.43
N PRO A 83 -3.97 -7.59 -15.64
CA PRO A 83 -5.39 -7.59 -15.93
C PRO A 83 -6.20 -8.49 -14.98
N ASP A 84 -7.42 -8.05 -14.65
CA ASP A 84 -8.29 -8.72 -13.69
C ASP A 84 -8.54 -10.22 -13.99
N TRP A 85 -8.70 -10.58 -15.27
CA TRP A 85 -8.94 -11.97 -15.67
C TRP A 85 -7.72 -12.90 -15.51
N LEU A 86 -6.52 -12.36 -15.27
CA LEU A 86 -5.32 -13.16 -14.98
C LEU A 86 -5.11 -13.41 -13.49
N VAL A 87 -5.75 -12.62 -12.61
CA VAL A 87 -5.61 -12.71 -11.15
C VAL A 87 -6.55 -13.74 -10.55
N GLY A 88 -7.75 -13.93 -11.13
CA GLY A 88 -8.76 -14.85 -10.62
C GLY A 88 -9.65 -14.18 -9.57
N ASP A 89 -9.55 -14.64 -8.31
CA ASP A 89 -10.22 -14.03 -7.16
C ASP A 89 -9.22 -13.13 -6.40
N PRO A 90 -9.36 -11.79 -6.44
CA PRO A 90 -8.44 -10.89 -5.75
C PRO A 90 -8.56 -10.96 -4.22
N GLN A 91 -9.62 -11.60 -3.69
CA GLN A 91 -9.82 -11.83 -2.27
C GLN A 91 -9.18 -13.14 -1.77
N ASP A 92 -8.43 -13.86 -2.61
CA ASP A 92 -7.72 -15.08 -2.19
C ASP A 92 -6.36 -15.20 -2.89
N LEU A 93 -5.46 -14.26 -2.57
CA LEU A 93 -4.08 -14.21 -3.09
C LEU A 93 -3.09 -14.27 -1.93
N ALA A 94 -2.06 -15.11 -2.06
CA ALA A 94 -0.92 -15.02 -1.14
C ALA A 94 -0.17 -13.69 -1.34
N ILE A 95 0.14 -13.00 -0.23
CA ILE A 95 0.94 -11.77 -0.18
C ILE A 95 2.14 -11.96 0.77
N ARG A 96 3.34 -11.65 0.30
CA ARG A 96 4.58 -11.77 1.08
C ARG A 96 5.48 -10.56 0.91
N LEU A 97 6.12 -10.16 2.00
CA LEU A 97 7.18 -9.16 2.00
C LEU A 97 8.43 -9.67 2.69
N ARG A 98 9.58 -9.42 2.05
CA ARG A 98 10.90 -9.72 2.56
C ARG A 98 11.75 -8.46 2.60
N VAL A 99 12.55 -8.32 3.65
CA VAL A 99 13.65 -7.35 3.73
C VAL A 99 14.95 -8.13 3.76
N ASN A 100 15.82 -7.91 2.78
CA ASN A 100 17.08 -8.66 2.61
C ASN A 100 16.89 -10.19 2.61
N GLY A 101 15.78 -10.66 2.01
CA GLY A 101 15.41 -12.08 1.94
C GLY A 101 14.69 -12.63 3.18
N GLU A 102 14.71 -11.92 4.31
CA GLU A 102 14.02 -12.33 5.53
C GLU A 102 12.53 -11.96 5.45
N THR A 103 11.65 -12.95 5.62
CA THR A 103 10.19 -12.74 5.60
C THR A 103 9.75 -11.88 6.77
N LYS A 104 9.09 -10.75 6.49
CA LYS A 104 8.51 -9.86 7.50
C LYS A 104 6.97 -9.91 7.51
N GLN A 105 6.36 -10.11 6.34
CA GLN A 105 4.91 -10.33 6.16
C GLN A 105 4.69 -11.58 5.28
N ASP A 106 3.70 -12.41 5.66
CA ASP A 106 3.27 -13.62 4.93
C ASP A 106 1.80 -13.88 5.30
N ALA A 107 0.89 -13.58 4.38
CA ALA A 107 -0.56 -13.58 4.64
C ALA A 107 -1.35 -13.87 3.36
N SER A 108 -2.68 -13.83 3.44
CA SER A 108 -3.58 -13.85 2.29
C SER A 108 -4.44 -12.59 2.22
N THR A 109 -4.81 -12.17 1.01
CA THR A 109 -5.85 -11.13 0.83
C THR A 109 -7.21 -11.59 1.34
N ALA A 110 -7.42 -12.88 1.59
CA ALA A 110 -8.61 -13.39 2.28
C ALA A 110 -8.76 -12.87 3.72
N ASP A 111 -7.67 -12.41 4.33
CA ASP A 111 -7.65 -11.87 5.69
C ASP A 111 -8.04 -10.39 5.76
N MET A 112 -8.32 -9.73 4.62
CA MET A 112 -8.77 -8.34 4.61
C MET A 112 -10.08 -8.17 5.38
N VAL A 113 -10.10 -7.22 6.33
CA VAL A 113 -11.30 -6.88 7.10
C VAL A 113 -12.38 -6.26 6.21
N CYS A 114 -11.96 -5.43 5.26
CA CYS A 114 -12.83 -4.84 4.24
C CYS A 114 -12.37 -5.35 2.88
N GLY A 115 -13.24 -6.06 2.16
CA GLY A 115 -12.89 -6.59 0.85
C GLY A 115 -12.70 -5.49 -0.19
N VAL A 116 -11.93 -5.77 -1.24
CA VAL A 116 -11.57 -4.74 -2.23
C VAL A 116 -12.77 -4.14 -2.96
N TRP A 117 -13.83 -4.93 -3.17
CA TRP A 117 -15.07 -4.45 -3.78
C TRP A 117 -15.79 -3.44 -2.89
N ASP A 118 -15.79 -3.65 -1.58
CA ASP A 118 -16.34 -2.73 -0.60
C ASP A 118 -15.50 -1.45 -0.50
N LEU A 119 -14.17 -1.57 -0.59
CA LEU A 119 -13.26 -0.41 -0.62
C LEU A 119 -13.54 0.48 -1.84
N ILE A 120 -13.71 -0.08 -3.03
CA ILE A 120 -14.06 0.68 -4.24
C ILE A 120 -15.42 1.34 -4.09
N ALA A 121 -16.42 0.61 -3.58
CA ALA A 121 -17.75 1.14 -3.34
C ALA A 121 -17.69 2.35 -2.39
N ALA A 122 -17.06 2.18 -1.22
CA ALA A 122 -16.91 3.22 -0.21
C ALA A 122 -16.13 4.44 -0.73
N ALA A 123 -15.01 4.24 -1.42
CA ALA A 123 -14.24 5.34 -2.02
C ALA A 123 -15.10 6.12 -3.04
N SER A 124 -15.86 5.41 -3.87
CA SER A 124 -16.73 6.02 -4.88
C SER A 124 -17.94 6.74 -4.29
N GLU A 125 -18.33 6.46 -3.05
CA GLU A 125 -19.38 7.24 -2.37
C GLU A 125 -18.88 8.65 -2.04
N VAL A 126 -17.62 8.75 -1.60
CA VAL A 126 -16.96 9.99 -1.19
C VAL A 126 -16.53 10.83 -2.39
N ALA A 127 -15.81 10.23 -3.34
CA ALA A 127 -15.25 10.91 -4.50
C ALA A 127 -15.65 10.21 -5.82
N THR A 128 -15.61 10.96 -6.92
CA THR A 128 -15.64 10.33 -8.24
C THR A 128 -14.28 9.70 -8.46
N LEU A 129 -14.24 8.41 -8.81
CA LEU A 129 -13.00 7.74 -9.20
C LEU A 129 -12.81 7.90 -10.71
N GLU A 130 -11.61 8.23 -11.15
CA GLU A 130 -11.23 8.41 -12.55
C GLU A 130 -10.37 7.23 -13.04
N PRO A 131 -10.35 6.93 -14.35
CA PRO A 131 -9.40 5.97 -14.91
C PRO A 131 -7.96 6.36 -14.59
N GLY A 132 -7.20 5.42 -14.02
CA GLY A 132 -5.84 5.65 -13.55
C GLY A 132 -5.72 5.88 -12.04
N ASP A 133 -6.84 6.11 -11.34
CA ASP A 133 -6.82 6.14 -9.87
C ASP A 133 -6.37 4.78 -9.32
N VAL A 134 -5.59 4.82 -8.24
CA VAL A 134 -5.08 3.64 -7.55
C VAL A 134 -5.59 3.64 -6.12
N ILE A 135 -6.14 2.51 -5.68
CA ILE A 135 -6.54 2.29 -4.29
C ILE A 135 -5.62 1.21 -3.71
N ALA A 136 -4.79 1.62 -2.75
CA ALA A 136 -4.05 0.73 -1.87
C ALA A 136 -5.04 0.12 -0.87
N THR A 137 -5.03 -1.21 -0.72
CA THR A 137 -6.11 -1.95 -0.03
C THR A 137 -5.83 -2.26 1.44
N GLY A 138 -4.71 -1.79 1.97
CA GLY A 138 -4.23 -2.10 3.31
C GLY A 138 -3.17 -3.21 3.32
N THR A 139 -2.43 -3.24 4.42
CA THR A 139 -1.30 -4.16 4.62
C THR A 139 -1.59 -5.21 5.70
N PRO A 140 -1.10 -6.46 5.56
CA PRO A 140 -1.26 -7.48 6.59
C PRO A 140 -0.36 -7.24 7.82
N ALA A 141 -0.54 -8.06 8.85
CA ALA A 141 0.33 -8.04 10.02
C ALA A 141 1.81 -8.28 9.65
N GLY A 142 2.72 -7.67 10.41
CA GLY A 142 4.16 -7.87 10.25
C GLY A 142 4.97 -6.64 9.82
N VAL A 143 4.33 -5.47 9.79
CA VAL A 143 5.01 -4.17 9.71
C VAL A 143 6.06 -4.00 10.82
N GLY A 144 7.08 -3.19 10.57
CA GLY A 144 8.24 -2.99 11.42
C GLY A 144 7.97 -2.18 12.70
N GLY A 145 7.03 -1.22 12.67
CA GLY A 145 6.73 -0.34 13.81
C GLY A 145 6.53 -1.05 15.16
N PRO A 146 5.61 -2.04 15.29
CA PRO A 146 5.41 -2.82 16.50
C PRO A 146 6.62 -3.69 16.90
N ARG A 147 7.52 -3.98 15.96
CA ARG A 147 8.74 -4.78 16.17
C ARG A 147 9.95 -3.91 16.54
N GLY A 148 9.88 -2.59 16.32
CA GLY A 148 11.02 -1.69 16.45
C GLY A 148 12.05 -1.86 15.33
N GLU A 149 11.64 -2.40 14.19
CA GLU A 149 12.47 -2.60 13.00
C GLU A 149 12.10 -1.57 11.93
N PHE A 150 13.10 -0.96 11.29
CA PHE A 150 12.90 0.08 10.28
C PHE A 150 13.93 -0.07 9.16
N LEU A 151 13.58 0.42 7.97
CA LEU A 151 14.42 0.36 6.79
C LEU A 151 15.68 1.23 6.94
N ALA A 152 16.81 0.69 6.50
CA ALA A 152 18.11 1.34 6.48
C ALA A 152 18.65 1.47 5.04
N PRO A 153 19.59 2.41 4.78
CA PRO A 153 20.26 2.47 3.49
C PRO A 153 20.92 1.13 3.14
N GLY A 154 20.68 0.66 1.92
CA GLY A 154 21.18 -0.63 1.41
C GLY A 154 20.18 -1.78 1.53
N ASP A 155 19.09 -1.63 2.29
CA ASP A 155 18.07 -2.68 2.39
C ASP A 155 17.37 -2.90 1.04
N GLU A 156 17.18 -4.16 0.67
CA GLU A 156 16.33 -4.56 -0.43
C GLU A 156 14.98 -5.04 0.10
N VAL A 157 13.89 -4.42 -0.39
CA VAL A 157 12.53 -4.84 -0.09
C VAL A 157 11.95 -5.56 -1.31
N THR A 158 11.42 -6.75 -1.09
CA THR A 158 10.72 -7.54 -2.10
C THR A 158 9.30 -7.82 -1.64
N VAL A 159 8.31 -7.41 -2.46
CA VAL A 159 6.90 -7.72 -2.27
C VAL A 159 6.43 -8.64 -3.39
N GLU A 160 5.85 -9.78 -3.03
CA GLU A 160 5.32 -10.77 -3.96
C GLU A 160 3.84 -10.99 -3.68
N ILE A 161 3.03 -10.91 -4.74
CA ILE A 161 1.60 -11.24 -4.69
C ILE A 161 1.31 -12.27 -5.77
N GLU A 162 0.67 -13.35 -5.36
CA GLU A 162 0.26 -14.45 -6.24
C GLU A 162 -0.51 -13.94 -7.47
N HIS A 163 -0.17 -14.47 -8.64
CA HIS A 163 -0.69 -14.08 -9.97
C HIS A 163 -0.45 -12.62 -10.40
N VAL A 164 -0.09 -11.70 -9.50
CA VAL A 164 0.17 -10.29 -9.82
C VAL A 164 1.64 -10.07 -10.20
N GLY A 165 2.59 -10.58 -9.41
CA GLY A 165 4.01 -10.49 -9.73
C GLY A 165 4.91 -10.23 -8.51
N VAL A 166 6.07 -9.60 -8.77
CA VAL A 166 7.05 -9.25 -7.75
C VAL A 166 7.55 -7.82 -7.95
N LEU A 167 7.37 -7.00 -6.92
CA LEU A 167 7.95 -5.66 -6.79
C LEU A 167 9.25 -5.75 -5.98
N ARG A 168 10.34 -5.21 -6.51
CA ARG A 168 11.62 -5.09 -5.79
C ARG A 168 12.12 -3.66 -5.85
N HIS A 169 12.55 -3.13 -4.71
CA HIS A 169 13.19 -1.83 -4.64
C HIS A 169 14.28 -1.82 -3.57
N THR A 170 15.25 -0.92 -3.75
CA THR A 170 16.38 -0.77 -2.83
C THR A 170 16.28 0.57 -2.13
N VAL A 171 16.46 0.54 -0.82
CA VAL A 171 16.50 1.70 0.04
C VAL A 171 17.84 2.38 -0.12
N VAL A 172 17.85 3.66 -0.48
CA VAL A 172 19.06 4.47 -0.63
C VAL A 172 18.92 5.74 0.19
N ASP A 173 20.01 6.33 0.65
CA ASP A 173 19.94 7.64 1.32
C ASP A 173 19.62 8.75 0.30
N SER A 174 18.94 9.80 0.75
CA SER A 174 18.90 11.05 -0.01
C SER A 174 20.27 11.71 0.13
N ALA A 175 21.11 11.58 -0.89
CA ALA A 175 22.44 12.20 -0.92
C ALA A 175 22.38 13.73 -0.77
#